data_AF-A0A0E0C6N3-F1
#
_entry.id   AF-A0A0E0C6N3-F1
#
_cell.length_a   1.000
_cell.length_b   1.000
_cell.length_c   1.000
_cell.angle_alpha   90.00
_cell.angle_beta   90.00
_cell.angle_gamma   90.00
#
_symmetry.space_group_name_H-M   'P 1'
#
loop_
_entity.id
_entity.type
_entity.pdbx_description
1 polymer ?
#
loop_
_entity_poly.entity_id
_entity_poly.type
_entity_poly.pdbx_seq_one_letter_code
_entity_poly.pdbx_strand_id
1 'polypeptide(L)' 'MSIVTFYSPSYEADLGPMPELLTDEEPCRFRRYTHEEYIVHYITSKLQGKKSLEFAKI' A
#
# COMPACT_ATOMS: atom_id res chain seq x y z
N MET A 1 -12.27 2.95 28.13
CA MET A 1 -10.95 3.40 27.65
C MET A 1 -10.45 2.37 26.66
N SER A 2 -10.01 2.80 25.47
CA SER A 2 -9.41 1.91 24.47
C SER A 2 -8.00 2.37 24.14
N ILE A 3 -7.14 1.42 23.84
CA ILE A 3 -5.78 1.64 23.32
C ILE A 3 -5.61 0.72 22.11
N VAL A 4 -5.07 1.25 21.01
CA VAL A 4 -4.87 0.51 19.76
C VAL A 4 -3.42 0.67 19.35
N THR A 5 -2.79 -0.44 18.94
CA THR A 5 -1.43 -0.47 18.41
C THR A 5 -1.48 -0.94 16.97
N PHE A 6 -0.82 -0.23 16.07
CA PHE A 6 -0.72 -0.59 14.66
C PHE A 6 0.69 -1.13 14.38
N TYR A 7 0.76 -2.32 13.81
CA TYR A 7 2.00 -2.85 13.24
C TYR A 7 2.05 -2.45 11.77
N SER A 8 3.14 -1.83 11.36
CA SER A 8 3.36 -1.39 9.98
C SER A 8 4.77 -1.77 9.49
N PRO A 9 4.99 -1.85 8.17
CA PRO A 9 6.32 -2.06 7.61
C PRO A 9 7.30 -0.94 7.99
N SER A 10 8.61 -1.19 7.85
CA SER A 10 9.60 -0.10 7.89
C SER A 10 9.39 0.87 6.72
N TYR A 11 9.86 2.11 6.84
CA TYR A 11 9.71 3.13 5.78
C TYR A 11 10.37 2.71 4.46
N GLU A 12 11.52 2.04 4.55
CA GLU A 12 12.31 1.57 3.41
C GLU A 12 11.80 0.24 2.84
N ALA A 13 10.80 -0.38 3.46
CA ALA A 13 10.25 -1.64 2.96
C ALA A 13 9.62 -1.43 1.58
N ASP A 14 10.04 -2.26 0.63
CA ASP A 14 9.45 -2.33 -0.70
C ASP A 14 8.20 -3.22 -0.67
N LEU A 15 7.06 -2.64 -1.02
CA LEU A 15 5.74 -3.25 -0.94
C LEU A 15 5.20 -3.54 -2.33
N GLY A 16 4.52 -4.68 -2.46
CA GLY A 16 3.84 -5.09 -3.68
C GLY A 16 3.14 -6.44 -3.45
N PRO A 17 2.40 -6.94 -4.45
CA PRO A 17 1.81 -8.27 -4.37
C PRO A 17 2.89 -9.33 -4.14
N MET A 18 2.60 -10.30 -3.27
CA MET A 18 3.46 -11.47 -3.10
C MET A 18 3.47 -12.28 -4.41
N PRO A 19 4.63 -12.69 -4.94
CA PRO A 19 4.71 -13.40 -6.21
C PRO A 19 3.88 -14.69 -6.25
N GLU A 20 3.75 -15.36 -5.10
CA GLU A 20 3.00 -16.61 -4.94
C GLU A 20 1.47 -16.42 -5.08
N LEU A 21 1.00 -15.18 -5.00
CA LEU A 21 -0.40 -14.82 -5.19
C LEU A 21 -0.72 -14.40 -6.63
N LEU A 22 0.28 -14.34 -7.51
CA LEU A 22 0.10 -13.97 -8.91
C LEU A 22 -0.10 -15.23 -9.75
N THR A 23 -1.19 -15.27 -10.51
CA THR A 23 -1.48 -16.34 -11.48
C THR A 23 -1.86 -15.75 -12.84
N ASP A 24 -2.04 -16.59 -13.84
CA ASP A 24 -2.53 -16.16 -15.15
C ASP A 24 -3.95 -15.57 -15.06
N GLU A 25 -4.78 -16.08 -14.16
CA GLU A 25 -6.12 -15.58 -13.87
C GLU A 25 -6.12 -14.35 -12.93
N GLU A 26 -5.10 -14.22 -12.08
CA GLU A 26 -4.92 -13.11 -11.14
C GLU A 26 -3.60 -12.37 -11.40
N PRO A 27 -3.55 -11.53 -12.47
CA PRO A 27 -2.34 -10.81 -12.83
C PRO A 27 -2.01 -9.69 -11.83
N CYS A 28 -0.77 -9.21 -11.88
CA CYS A 28 -0.33 -8.10 -11.05
C CYS A 28 -1.12 -6.81 -11.37
N ARG A 29 -1.83 -6.27 -10.37
CA ARG A 29 -2.65 -5.03 -10.50
C ARG A 29 -2.03 -3.82 -9.82
N PHE A 30 -0.93 -4.02 -9.09
CA PHE A 30 -0.28 -2.99 -8.30
C PHE A 30 1.22 -3.01 -8.55
N ARG A 31 1.80 -1.85 -8.87
CA ARG A 31 3.25 -1.68 -8.94
C ARG A 31 3.87 -1.82 -7.55
N ARG A 32 5.18 -2.02 -7.52
CA ARG A 32 5.96 -1.94 -6.29
C ARG A 32 6.16 -0.47 -5.87
N TYR A 33 6.20 -0.21 -4.58
CA TYR A 33 6.39 1.11 -3.98
C TYR A 33 6.96 0.99 -2.57
N THR A 34 7.67 2.00 -2.07
CA THR A 34 8.14 1.98 -0.67
C THR A 34 7.04 2.37 0.30
N HIS A 35 7.09 1.87 1.53
CA HIS A 35 6.14 2.28 2.56
C HIS A 35 6.18 3.81 2.82
N GLU A 36 7.34 4.46 2.65
CA GLU A 36 7.46 5.92 2.66
C GLU A 36 6.60 6.58 1.58
N GLU A 37 6.64 6.11 0.32
CA GLU A 37 5.80 6.65 -0.76
C GLU A 37 4.31 6.56 -0.42
N TYR A 38 3.88 5.45 0.19
CA TYR A 38 2.52 5.28 0.67
C TYR A 38 2.15 6.28 1.77
N ILE A 39 3.03 6.50 2.75
CA ILE A 39 2.79 7.43 3.85
C ILE A 39 2.69 8.87 3.34
N VAL A 40 3.59 9.27 2.44
CA VAL A 40 3.55 10.59 1.80
C VAL A 40 2.25 10.76 1.02
N HIS A 41 1.87 9.77 0.21
CA HIS A 41 0.60 9.79 -0.53
C HIS A 41 -0.60 9.89 0.41
N TYR A 42 -0.64 9.08 1.47
CA TYR A 42 -1.73 9.03 2.44
C TYR A 42 -1.90 10.36 3.20
N ILE A 43 -0.81 10.98 3.63
CA ILE A 43 -0.84 12.24 4.39
C ILE A 43 -1.20 13.43 3.48
N THR A 44 -0.78 13.43 2.22
CA THR A 44 -1.00 14.55 1.28
C THR A 44 -2.36 14.48 0.59
N SER A 45 -2.92 13.28 0.39
CA SER A 45 -4.16 13.07 -0.38
C SER A 45 -5.46 13.27 0.44
N LYS A 46 -5.41 14.11 1.48
CA LYS A 46 -6.56 14.34 2.38
C LYS A 46 -7.79 14.74 1.56
N LEU A 47 -8.91 14.05 1.80
CA LEU A 47 -10.23 14.16 1.16
C LEU A 47 -10.55 13.15 0.02
N GLN A 48 -9.62 12.29 -0.41
CA GLN A 48 -9.91 11.26 -1.44
C GLN A 48 -10.54 9.96 -0.89
N GLY A 49 -10.75 9.83 0.42
CA GLY A 49 -11.41 8.68 1.04
C GLY A 49 -10.62 7.36 0.94
N LYS A 50 -11.31 6.21 0.80
CA LYS A 50 -10.75 4.84 0.82
C LYS A 50 -9.86 4.47 -0.39
N LYS A 51 -9.36 5.45 -1.13
CA LYS A 51 -8.58 5.27 -2.37
C LYS A 51 -7.06 5.26 -2.13
N SER A 52 -6.61 4.75 -0.97
CA SER A 52 -5.20 4.87 -0.56
C SER A 52 -4.21 4.13 -1.45
N LEU A 53 -4.65 3.17 -2.26
CA LEU A 53 -3.79 2.38 -3.16
C LEU A 53 -3.96 2.74 -4.64
N GLU A 54 -4.77 3.75 -5.00
CA GLU A 54 -4.95 4.13 -6.41
C GLU A 54 -3.63 4.58 -7.06
N PHE A 55 -2.75 5.26 -6.31
CA PHE A 55 -1.44 5.70 -6.80
C PHE A 55 -0.49 4.55 -7.18
N ALA A 56 -0.80 3.34 -6.72
CA ALA A 56 -0.01 2.14 -6.95
C ALA A 56 -0.64 1.19 -7.97
N LYS A 57 -1.83 1.48 -8.51
CA LYS A 57 -2.42 0.64 -9.56
C LYS A 57 -1.63 0.74 -10.87
N ILE A 58 -1.61 -0.36 -11.62
CA ILE A 58 -1.11 -0.45 -13.00
C ILE A 58 -2.26 -0.22 -13.99
#